data_AF-A0A0F9FKD9-F1
#
_entry.id   AF-A0A0F9FKD9-F1
#
_cell.length_a   1.000
_cell.length_b   1.000
_cell.length_c   1.000
_cell.angle_alpha   90.00
_cell.angle_beta   90.00
_cell.angle_gamma   90.00
#
_symmetry.space_group_name_H-M   'P 1'
#
loop_
_entity.id
_entity.type
_entity.pdbx_description
1 polymer ?
#
loop_
_entity_poly.entity_id
_entity_poly.type
_entity_poly.pdbx_seq_one_letter_code
_entity_poly.pdbx_strand_id
1 'polypeptide(L)'
;MEKKEMPIFLSDILYNYSSSKIFIPELKSFMLSDFVRAFGFKKMKSRGMRAGEKKHEVLFDGSARKKDGYYIIGDDHNDVIMRYSSDIKHNLLSIEEIKERLDKIFKGGENENVES
;
A
#
# COMPACT_ATOMS: atom_id res chain seq x y z
N MET A 1 16.81 17.13 -4.17
CA MET A 1 15.37 16.79 -4.29
C MET A 1 14.63 17.71 -3.35
N GLU A 2 13.78 18.59 -3.87
CA GLU A 2 12.99 19.46 -3.02
C GLU A 2 11.93 18.64 -2.27
N LYS A 3 11.61 19.02 -1.03
CA LYS A 3 10.68 18.29 -0.15
C LYS A 3 9.27 18.09 -0.75
N LYS A 4 8.90 18.88 -1.76
CA LYS A 4 7.59 18.86 -2.43
C LYS A 4 7.42 17.69 -3.43
N GLU A 5 8.49 17.10 -3.93
CA GLU A 5 8.43 16.02 -4.93
C GLU A 5 8.48 14.61 -4.31
N MET A 6 8.73 14.53 -3.00
CA MET A 6 8.91 13.26 -2.31
C MET A 6 7.57 12.76 -1.73
N PRO A 7 7.19 11.49 -1.98
CA PRO A 7 6.04 10.89 -1.31
C PRO A 7 6.10 11.13 0.20
N ILE A 8 4.96 11.53 0.79
CA ILE A 8 4.86 11.94 2.22
C ILE A 8 5.57 10.92 3.13
N PHE A 9 5.34 9.64 2.89
CA PHE A 9 6.00 8.54 3.60
C PHE A 9 7.53 8.63 3.57
N LEU A 10 8.15 8.75 2.40
CA LEU A 10 9.60 8.83 2.26
C LEU A 10 10.15 10.07 2.94
N SER A 11 9.43 11.19 2.85
CA SER A 11 9.81 12.43 3.53
C SER A 11 9.78 12.28 5.05
N ASP A 12 8.76 11.61 5.59
CA ASP A 12 8.61 11.41 7.01
C ASP A 12 9.74 10.54 7.57
N ILE A 13 10.05 9.42 6.90
CA ILE A 13 11.15 8.54 7.30
C ILE A 13 12.51 9.25 7.24
N LEU A 14 12.80 9.96 6.15
CA LEU A 14 14.11 10.60 5.95
C LEU A 14 14.41 11.74 6.92
N TYR A 15 13.38 12.49 7.34
CA TYR A 15 13.58 13.67 8.18
C TYR A 15 13.29 13.43 9.67
N ASN A 16 12.47 12.45 10.03
CA ASN A 16 12.01 12.26 11.41
C ASN A 16 12.52 11.00 12.10
N TYR A 17 13.16 10.07 11.37
CA TYR A 17 13.58 8.78 11.93
C TYR A 17 15.07 8.49 11.73
N SER A 18 15.64 7.71 12.65
CA SER A 18 17.05 7.31 12.61
C SER A 18 17.30 6.16 11.62
N SER A 19 18.50 6.14 11.01
CA SER A 19 18.97 5.02 10.19
C SER A 19 18.97 3.70 10.95
N SER A 20 18.96 2.57 10.22
CA SER A 20 19.04 1.16 10.69
C SER A 20 17.73 0.45 11.06
N LYS A 21 16.57 1.03 10.76
CA LYS A 21 15.26 0.37 10.92
C LYS A 21 14.54 0.30 9.58
N ILE A 22 13.69 -0.72 9.42
CA ILE A 22 12.80 -0.83 8.26
C ILE A 22 11.43 -0.32 8.68
N PHE A 23 10.92 0.67 7.95
CA PHE A 23 9.61 1.27 8.18
C PHE A 23 8.65 0.80 7.10
N ILE A 24 7.51 0.26 7.52
CA ILE A 24 6.46 -0.25 6.65
C ILE A 24 5.17 0.51 6.97
N PRO A 25 4.59 1.26 6.01
CA PRO A 25 3.34 1.96 6.27
C PRO A 25 2.17 1.00 6.39
N GLU A 26 1.15 1.42 7.15
CA GLU A 26 -0.14 0.74 7.12
C GLU A 26 -0.83 0.92 5.77
N LEU A 27 -1.06 -0.18 5.07
CA LEU A 27 -1.67 -0.22 3.76
C LEU A 27 -2.96 -1.03 3.81
N LYS A 28 -4.03 -0.49 3.22
CA LYS A 28 -5.20 -1.31 2.90
C LYS A 28 -4.89 -2.19 1.70
N SER A 29 -5.43 -3.41 1.70
CA SER A 29 -5.31 -4.37 0.61
C SER A 29 -6.58 -4.38 -0.25
N PHE A 30 -6.56 -5.03 -1.40
CA PHE A 30 -7.73 -5.20 -2.23
C PHE A 30 -7.69 -6.53 -2.97
N MET A 31 -8.87 -7.04 -3.34
CA MET A 31 -8.97 -8.20 -4.21
C MET A 31 -8.74 -7.76 -5.66
N LEU A 32 -7.88 -8.46 -6.39
CA LEU A 32 -7.59 -8.14 -7.79
C LEU A 32 -8.87 -8.16 -8.67
N SER A 33 -9.81 -9.07 -8.39
CA SER A 33 -11.10 -9.12 -9.08
C SER A 33 -11.92 -7.85 -8.89
N ASP A 34 -11.88 -7.28 -7.69
CA ASP A 34 -12.64 -6.09 -7.32
C ASP A 34 -12.01 -4.84 -7.91
N PHE A 35 -10.68 -4.79 -7.95
CA PHE A 35 -9.94 -3.79 -8.70
C PHE A 35 -10.30 -3.82 -10.20
N VAL A 36 -10.25 -4.98 -10.85
CA VAL A 36 -10.61 -5.09 -12.28
C VAL A 36 -12.07 -4.69 -12.55
N ARG A 37 -12.99 -5.05 -11.65
CA ARG A 37 -14.39 -4.61 -11.72
C ARG A 37 -14.54 -3.10 -11.51
N ALA A 38 -13.73 -2.50 -10.65
CA ALA A 38 -13.72 -1.05 -10.42
C ALA A 38 -13.34 -0.28 -11.69
N PHE A 39 -12.46 -0.83 -12.55
CA PHE A 39 -12.17 -0.30 -13.90
C PHE A 39 -13.31 -0.48 -14.91
N GLY A 40 -14.42 -1.14 -14.56
CA GLY A 40 -15.58 -1.33 -15.43
C GLY A 40 -15.59 -2.64 -16.23
N PHE A 41 -14.61 -3.53 -16.04
CA PHE A 41 -14.60 -4.83 -16.72
C PHE A 41 -15.60 -5.80 -16.08
N LYS A 42 -16.64 -6.18 -16.83
CA LYS A 42 -17.70 -7.11 -16.38
C LYS A 42 -17.37 -8.59 -16.60
N LYS A 43 -16.53 -8.90 -17.60
CA LYS A 43 -16.13 -10.28 -17.94
C LYS A 43 -14.61 -10.39 -17.82
N MET A 44 -14.14 -11.43 -17.15
CA MET A 44 -12.72 -11.70 -16.93
C MET A 44 -12.38 -13.10 -17.43
N LYS A 45 -11.26 -13.25 -18.14
CA LYS A 45 -10.69 -14.55 -18.51
C LYS A 45 -9.51 -14.83 -17.58
N SER A 46 -9.59 -15.90 -16.80
CA SER A 46 -8.44 -16.37 -16.03
C SER A 46 -7.39 -16.97 -16.96
N ARG A 47 -6.13 -16.51 -16.83
CA ARG A 47 -4.97 -17.10 -17.53
C ARG A 47 -4.14 -18.02 -16.64
N GLY A 48 -4.56 -18.25 -15.40
CA GLY A 48 -3.76 -18.92 -14.37
C GLY A 48 -2.68 -18.01 -13.79
N MET A 49 -1.97 -18.52 -12.77
CA MET A 49 -0.84 -17.84 -12.14
C MET A 49 0.41 -17.97 -13.01
N ARG A 50 1.23 -16.93 -13.06
CA ARG A 50 2.56 -17.01 -13.69
C ARG A 50 3.55 -17.72 -12.75
N ALA A 51 4.62 -18.26 -13.33
CA ALA A 51 5.68 -18.89 -12.54
C ALA A 51 6.31 -17.85 -11.58
N GLY A 52 6.36 -18.21 -10.28
CA GLY A 52 6.89 -17.33 -9.22
C GLY A 52 5.89 -16.29 -8.67
N GLU A 53 4.68 -16.20 -9.21
CA GLU A 53 3.65 -15.30 -8.69
C GLU A 53 3.12 -15.80 -7.34
N LYS A 54 2.95 -14.89 -6.38
CA LYS A 54 2.33 -15.18 -5.08
C LYS A 54 0.84 -14.87 -5.13
N LYS A 55 0.05 -15.61 -4.34
CA LYS A 55 -1.40 -15.34 -4.19
C LYS A 55 -1.68 -14.07 -3.38
N HIS A 56 -0.77 -13.74 -2.48
CA HIS A 56 -0.83 -12.59 -1.59
C HIS A 56 0.59 -12.15 -1.26
N GLU A 57 0.75 -10.84 -1.08
CA GLU A 57 2.00 -10.24 -0.64
C GLU A 57 2.09 -10.22 0.89
N VAL A 58 3.31 -10.37 1.38
CA VAL A 58 3.70 -10.29 2.80
C VAL A 58 4.72 -9.17 2.90
N LEU A 59 4.43 -8.16 3.71
CA LEU A 59 5.35 -7.04 3.94
C LEU A 59 6.37 -7.38 5.02
N PHE A 60 5.95 -8.10 6.07
CA PHE A 60 6.85 -8.70 7.04
C PHE A 60 6.21 -9.87 7.78
N ASP A 61 7.06 -10.74 8.32
CA ASP A 61 6.71 -11.87 9.18
C ASP A 61 7.79 -11.96 10.26
N GLY A 62 7.51 -11.46 11.46
CA GLY A 62 8.49 -11.37 12.54
C GLY A 62 8.21 -10.28 13.57
N SER A 63 9.25 -9.89 14.29
CA SER A 63 9.18 -8.87 15.34
C SER A 63 9.04 -7.47 14.75
N ALA A 64 7.98 -6.75 15.15
CA ALA A 64 7.79 -5.36 14.80
C ALA A 64 7.06 -4.59 15.90
N ARG A 65 7.25 -3.27 15.93
CA ARG A 65 6.45 -2.34 16.73
C ARG A 65 5.59 -1.46 15.83
N LYS A 66 4.32 -1.31 16.18
CA LYS A 66 3.42 -0.34 15.55
C LYS A 66 3.55 1.03 16.22
N LYS A 67 3.82 2.09 15.46
CA LYS A 67 3.91 3.48 15.94
C LYS A 67 3.60 4.45 14.79
N ASP A 68 2.78 5.47 15.07
CA ASP A 68 2.49 6.60 14.16
C ASP A 68 2.05 6.18 12.74
N GLY A 69 1.29 5.08 12.62
CA GLY A 69 0.82 4.54 11.33
C GLY A 69 1.85 3.67 10.58
N TYR A 70 2.96 3.34 11.22
CA TYR A 70 4.02 2.47 10.69
C TYR A 70 4.20 1.22 11.53
N TYR A 71 4.62 0.14 10.86
CA TYR A 71 5.33 -0.96 11.47
C TYR A 71 6.83 -0.70 11.34
N ILE A 72 7.54 -0.79 12.46
CA ILE A 72 8.97 -0.55 12.56
C ILE A 72 9.64 -1.87 12.91
N ILE A 73 10.56 -2.31 12.06
CA ILE A 73 11.36 -3.53 12.25
C ILE A 73 12.78 -3.09 12.57
N GLY A 74 13.32 -3.57 13.68
CA GLY A 74 14.69 -3.29 14.09
C GLY A 74 14.91 -3.65 15.55
N ASP A 75 15.07 -4.96 15.78
CA ASP A 75 15.52 -5.64 17.01
C ASP A 75 15.39 -4.84 18.32
N ASP A 76 14.18 -4.36 18.63
CA ASP A 76 13.89 -3.67 19.88
C ASP A 76 13.28 -4.69 20.87
N HIS A 77 13.69 -4.66 22.15
CA HIS A 77 13.17 -5.55 23.20
C HIS A 77 11.64 -5.50 23.43
N ASN A 78 10.95 -4.50 22.85
CA ASN A 78 9.52 -4.29 22.99
C ASN A 78 8.72 -4.69 21.73
N ASP A 79 9.36 -5.33 20.76
CA ASP A 79 8.69 -5.74 19.52
C ASP A 79 7.73 -6.93 19.76
N VAL A 80 6.63 -6.93 19.01
CA VAL A 80 5.65 -8.02 19.03
C VAL A 80 5.84 -8.87 17.78
N ILE A 81 5.81 -10.19 17.94
CA ILE A 81 5.85 -11.12 16.80
C ILE A 81 4.49 -11.07 16.09
N MET A 82 4.49 -10.63 14.84
CA MET A 82 3.29 -10.59 14.01
C MET A 82 3.63 -10.72 12.52
N ARG A 83 2.60 -11.01 11.74
CA ARG A 83 2.68 -11.07 10.28
C ARG A 83 1.76 -10.03 9.68
N TYR A 84 2.28 -9.26 8.74
CA TYR A 84 1.50 -8.27 8.01
C TYR A 84 1.47 -8.60 6.51
N SER A 85 0.27 -8.94 6.03
CA SER A 85 0.06 -9.46 4.69
C SER A 85 -1.28 -9.03 4.11
N SER A 86 -1.40 -9.15 2.79
CA SER A 86 -2.56 -8.67 2.03
C SER A 86 -3.81 -9.55 2.11
N ASP A 87 -3.70 -10.74 2.71
CA ASP A 87 -4.82 -11.68 2.95
C ASP A 87 -5.56 -11.42 4.27
N ILE A 88 -5.18 -10.39 5.03
CA ILE A 88 -5.84 -9.98 6.26
C ILE A 88 -7.23 -9.37 5.94
N LYS A 89 -8.28 -10.16 6.14
CA LYS A 89 -9.66 -9.87 5.69
C LYS A 89 -10.25 -8.54 6.16
N HIS A 90 -9.93 -8.10 7.38
CA HIS A 90 -10.49 -6.87 7.95
C HIS A 90 -9.84 -5.59 7.41
N ASN A 91 -8.86 -5.71 6.50
CA ASN A 91 -8.12 -4.60 5.92
C ASN A 91 -8.27 -4.53 4.38
N LEU A 92 -9.34 -5.11 3.83
CA LEU A 92 -9.66 -5.06 2.40
C LEU A 92 -10.50 -3.83 2.06
N LEU A 93 -10.17 -3.18 0.94
CA LEU A 93 -10.98 -2.13 0.34
C LEU A 93 -12.21 -2.70 -0.33
N SER A 94 -13.34 -2.01 -0.20
CA SER A 94 -14.52 -2.26 -1.04
C SER A 94 -14.30 -1.81 -2.48
N ILE A 95 -15.12 -2.30 -3.41
CA ILE A 95 -15.09 -1.85 -4.81
C ILE A 95 -15.33 -0.34 -4.90
N GLU A 96 -16.20 0.20 -4.06
CA GLU A 96 -16.53 1.62 -3.98
C GLU A 96 -15.32 2.44 -3.52
N GLU A 97 -14.63 2.01 -2.46
CA GLU A 97 -13.40 2.67 -1.98
C GLU A 97 -12.29 2.64 -3.05
N ILE A 98 -12.20 1.54 -3.82
CA ILE A 98 -11.24 1.44 -4.94
C ILE A 98 -11.60 2.45 -6.03
N LYS A 99 -12.88 2.53 -6.44
CA LYS A 99 -13.33 3.48 -7.47
C LYS A 99 -13.05 4.93 -7.06
N GLU A 100 -13.37 5.32 -5.84
CA GLU A 100 -13.10 6.66 -5.33
C GLU A 100 -11.60 7.02 -5.38
N ARG A 101 -10.73 6.06 -5.07
CA ARG A 101 -9.27 6.25 -5.16
C ARG A 101 -8.80 6.38 -6.60
N LEU A 102 -9.29 5.54 -7.51
CA LEU A 102 -8.96 5.62 -8.94
C LEU A 102 -9.43 6.95 -9.52
N ASP A 103 -10.66 7.38 -9.20
CA ASP A 103 -11.20 8.67 -9.63
C ASP A 103 -10.32 9.84 -9.18
N LYS A 104 -9.84 9.84 -7.94
CA LYS A 104 -8.92 10.87 -7.44
C LYS A 104 -7.59 10.88 -8.20
N ILE A 105 -7.04 9.70 -8.50
CA ILE A 105 -5.78 9.57 -9.24
C ILE A 105 -5.93 10.07 -10.67
N PHE A 106 -7.02 9.70 -11.37
CA PHE A 106 -7.20 10.02 -12.78
C PHE A 106 -7.82 11.40 -13.04
N LYS A 107 -8.72 11.90 -12.18
CA LYS A 107 -9.28 13.27 -12.29
C LYS A 107 -8.33 14.34 -11.77
N GLY A 108 -7.45 13.99 -10.83
CA GLY A 108 -6.41 14.91 -10.34
C GLY A 108 -5.42 15.34 -11.41
N GLY A 109 -5.22 14.53 -12.47
CA GLY A 109 -4.34 14.85 -13.59
C GLY A 109 -4.95 15.72 -14.69
N GLU A 110 -6.27 15.96 -14.68
CA GLU A 110 -6.93 16.81 -15.69
C GLU A 110 -6.85 18.32 -15.34
N ASN A 111 -6.64 18.66 -14.07
CA ASN A 111 -6.56 20.07 -13.63
C ASN A 111 -5.17 20.71 -13.76
N GLU A 112 -4.11 19.93 -14.04
CA GLU A 112 -2.75 20.48 -14.23
C GLU A 112 -2.42 20.84 -15.69
N ASN A 113 -3.31 20.54 -16.65
CA ASN A 113 -3.10 20.81 -18.08
C ASN A 113 -4.00 21.93 -18.66
N VAL A 114 -4.64 22.73 -17.82
CA VAL A 114 -5.53 23.83 -18.26
C VAL A 114 -5.03 25.20 -17.76
N GLU A 115 -3.73 25.41 -17.67
CA GLU A 115 -3.15 26.76 -17.68
C GLU A 115 -1.81 26.71 -18.44
N SER A 116 -1.88 26.86 -19.77
CA SER A 116 -0.74 27.22 -20.64
C SER A 116 -1.18 28.33 -21.58
#